data_AF-A0AAI9CYQ7-F1
#
_entry.id   AF-A0AAI9CYQ7-F1
#
_cell.length_a   1.000
_cell.length_b   1.000
_cell.length_c   1.000
_cell.angle_alpha   90.00
_cell.angle_beta   90.00
_cell.angle_gamma   90.00
#
_symmetry.space_group_name_H-M   'P 1'
#
loop_
_entity.id
_entity.type
_entity.pdbx_description
1 polymer ?
#
loop_
_entity_poly.entity_id
_entity_poly.type
_entity_poly.pdbx_seq_one_letter_code
_entity_poly.pdbx_strand_id
1 'polypeptide(L)' 'MARYIAVIHGWFVSSNGFNVVELTATEREEAEKEAVFLCHRRAATFDKCAHVVIEIGEAELLKAPRKLTIRERLMGRTNP' A
#
# COMPACT_ATOMS: atom_id res chain seq x y z
N MET A 1 -19.90 1.81 -1.82
CA MET A 1 -19.25 1.37 -3.10
C MET A 1 -17.94 0.67 -2.73
N ALA A 2 -17.47 -0.30 -3.52
CA ALA A 2 -16.21 -0.97 -3.20
C ALA A 2 -15.03 0.01 -3.34
N ARG A 3 -14.16 0.06 -2.33
CA ARG A 3 -12.91 0.84 -2.33
C ARG A 3 -11.74 -0.13 -2.40
N TYR A 4 -10.69 0.23 -3.13
CA TYR A 4 -9.53 -0.63 -3.31
C TYR A 4 -8.24 0.09 -2.97
N ILE A 5 -7.27 -0.69 -2.50
CA ILE A 5 -5.90 -0.24 -2.30
C ILE A 5 -4.94 -1.14 -3.09
N ALA A 6 -3.91 -0.55 -3.67
CA ALA A 6 -2.77 -1.26 -4.20
C ALA A 6 -1.64 -1.22 -3.17
N VAL A 7 -1.20 -2.39 -2.72
CA VAL A 7 0.03 -2.54 -1.93
C VAL A 7 1.15 -2.95 -2.89
N ILE A 8 2.13 -2.08 -3.07
CA ILE A 8 3.23 -2.24 -4.00
C ILE A 8 4.53 -2.41 -3.22
N HIS A 9 5.22 -3.53 -3.42
CA HIS A 9 6.51 -3.83 -2.83
C HIS A 9 7.60 -3.78 -3.90
N GLY A 10 8.63 -2.97 -3.66
CA GLY A 10 9.83 -2.89 -4.50
C GLY A 10 11.03 -3.47 -3.77
N TRP A 11 11.94 -4.13 -4.49
CA TRP A 11 13.20 -4.61 -3.93
C TRP A 11 14.34 -4.63 -4.97
N PHE A 12 15.52 -4.22 -4.51
CA PHE A 12 16.79 -4.45 -5.20
C PHE A 12 17.87 -4.77 -4.18
N VAL A 13 18.28 -6.04 -4.10
CA VAL A 13 19.19 -6.61 -3.07
C VAL A 13 18.62 -6.56 -1.64
N SER A 14 17.87 -5.52 -1.30
CA SER A 14 17.15 -5.32 -0.04
C SER A 14 15.74 -4.77 -0.30
N SER A 15 14.86 -4.88 0.69
CA SER A 15 13.48 -4.38 0.61
C SER A 15 13.44 -2.86 0.61
N ASN A 16 12.78 -2.25 -0.38
CA ASN A 16 12.52 -0.80 -0.43
C ASN A 16 11.22 -0.41 0.30
N GLY A 17 10.63 -1.35 1.05
CA GLY A 17 9.39 -1.15 1.78
C GLY A 17 8.11 -1.21 0.92
N PHE A 18 6.98 -1.14 1.60
CA PHE A 18 5.65 -1.21 1.01
C PHE A 18 5.13 0.21 0.75
N ASN A 19 4.63 0.44 -0.45
CA ASN A 19 3.88 1.63 -0.80
C ASN A 19 2.40 1.25 -0.90
N VAL A 20 1.55 1.94 -0.16
CA VAL A 20 0.11 1.69 -0.15
C VAL A 20 -0.55 2.89 -0.83
N VAL A 21 -1.28 2.62 -1.91
CA VAL A 21 -1.95 3.64 -2.71
C VAL A 21 -3.44 3.32 -2.74
N GLU A 22 -4.27 4.30 -2.40
CA GLU A 22 -5.72 4.19 -2.60
C GLU A 22 -6.04 4.35 -4.09
N LEU A 23 -6.85 3.45 -4.62
CA LEU A 23 -7.21 3.40 -6.03
C LEU A 23 -8.52 4.16 -6.26
N THR A 24 -8.67 4.71 -7.46
CA THR A 24 -9.88 5.44 -7.85
C THR A 24 -10.95 4.53 -8.43
N ALA A 25 -10.55 3.34 -8.90
CA ALA A 25 -11.44 2.32 -9.44
C ALA A 25 -12.46 1.82 -8.41
N THR A 26 -13.69 1.58 -8.88
CA THR A 26 -14.80 0.99 -8.10
C THR A 26 -15.05 -0.48 -8.43
N GLU A 27 -14.40 -0.99 -9.49
CA GLU A 27 -14.44 -2.39 -9.90
C GLU A 27 -13.07 -3.05 -9.76
N ARG A 28 -13.05 -4.32 -9.33
CA ARG A 28 -11.82 -5.06 -9.07
C ARG A 28 -10.90 -5.16 -10.29
N GLU A 29 -11.46 -5.36 -11.48
CA GLU A 29 -10.65 -5.50 -12.71
C GLU A 29 -9.95 -4.18 -13.06
N GLU A 30 -10.65 -3.05 -12.91
CA GLU A 30 -10.08 -1.73 -13.15
C GLU A 30 -9.05 -1.35 -12.08
N ALA A 31 -9.30 -1.71 -10.82
CA ALA A 31 -8.34 -1.57 -9.73
C ALA A 31 -7.05 -2.37 -9.99
N GLU A 32 -7.16 -3.58 -10.54
CA GLU A 32 -6.00 -4.39 -10.94
C GLU A 32 -5.20 -3.72 -12.06
N LYS A 33 -5.86 -3.17 -13.08
CA LYS A 33 -5.20 -2.42 -14.16
C LYS A 33 -4.45 -1.21 -13.63
N GLU A 34 -5.07 -0.45 -12.72
CA GLU A 34 -4.45 0.71 -12.07
C GLU A 34 -3.23 0.29 -11.23
N ALA A 35 -3.35 -0.79 -10.46
CA ALA A 35 -2.26 -1.34 -9.66
C ALA A 35 -1.08 -1.82 -10.51
N VAL A 36 -1.34 -2.54 -11.61
CA VAL A 36 -0.31 -2.97 -12.58
C VAL A 36 0.42 -1.76 -13.18
N PHE A 37 -0.33 -0.73 -13.57
CA PHE A 37 0.25 0.50 -14.11
C PHE A 37 1.19 1.18 -13.10
N LEU A 38 0.75 1.31 -11.85
CA LEU A 38 1.56 1.89 -10.77
C LEU A 38 2.80 1.05 -10.45
N CYS A 39 2.66 -0.28 -10.45
CA CYS A 39 3.73 -1.24 -10.24
C CYS A 39 4.80 -1.11 -11.33
N HIS A 40 4.38 -1.07 -12.60
CA HIS A 40 5.26 -0.89 -13.75
C HIS A 40 5.95 0.48 -13.74
N ARG A 41 5.24 1.55 -13.37
CA ARG A 41 5.83 2.89 -13.27
C ARG A 41 6.91 2.99 -12.19
N ARG A 42 6.79 2.19 -11.11
CA ARG A 42 7.79 2.11 -10.04
C ARG A 42 8.98 1.23 -10.41
N ALA A 43 8.79 0.23 -11.27
CA ALA A 43 9.85 -0.68 -11.68
C ALA A 43 10.98 0.10 -12.38
N ALA A 44 12.19 0.00 -11.82
CA ALA A 44 13.41 0.51 -12.43
C ALA A 44 14.21 -0.65 -13.03
N THR A 45 15.22 -0.37 -13.86
CA THR A 45 16.02 -1.39 -14.58
C THR A 45 16.56 -2.50 -13.66
N PHE A 46 16.81 -2.19 -12.39
CA PHE A 46 17.29 -3.14 -11.39
C PHE A 46 16.30 -3.40 -10.24
N ASP A 47 15.22 -2.63 -10.13
CA ASP A 47 14.25 -2.75 -9.03
C ASP A 47 13.12 -3.69 -9.45
N LYS A 48 12.98 -4.81 -8.73
CA LYS A 48 11.87 -5.74 -8.93
C LYS A 48 10.67 -5.23 -8.14
N CYS A 49 9.49 -5.38 -8.71
CA CYS A 49 8.26 -4.85 -8.13
C CYS A 49 7.17 -5.93 -8.16
N ALA A 50 6.39 -6.02 -7.09
CA ALA A 50 5.19 -6.83 -7.00
C ALA A 50 4.06 -6.00 -6.40
N HIS A 51 2.82 -6.31 -6.77
CA HIS A 51 1.64 -5.62 -6.26
C HIS A 51 0.55 -6.60 -5.86
N VAL A 52 -0.31 -6.16 -4.95
CA VAL A 52 -1.55 -6.83 -4.56
C VAL A 52 -2.64 -5.79 -4.43
N VAL A 53 -3.82 -6.09 -4.98
CA VAL A 53 -5.04 -5.30 -4.79
C VAL A 53 -5.86 -5.88 -3.65
N ILE A 54 -6.24 -5.01 -2.72
CA ILE A 54 -7.05 -5.36 -1.55
C ILE A 54 -8.31 -4.49 -1.56
N GLU A 55 -9.46 -5.14 -1.42
CA GLU A 55 -10.73 -4.44 -1.20
C GLU A 55 -10.80 -4.02 0.27
N ILE A 56 -11.16 -2.77 0.51
CA ILE A 56 -11.28 -2.19 1.85
C ILE A 56 -12.74 -1.79 2.13
N GLY A 57 -13.16 -1.98 3.38
CA GLY A 57 -14.48 -1.57 3.84
C GLY A 57 -14.61 -0.05 3.96
N GLU A 58 -15.84 0.48 3.94
CA GLU A 58 -16.07 1.93 4.08
C GLU A 58 -15.56 2.51 5.41
N ALA A 59 -15.54 1.71 6.48
CA ALA A 59 -15.02 2.10 7.79
C ALA A 59 -13.49 1.94 7.94
N GLU A 60 -12.81 1.34 6.96
CA GLU A 60 -11.36 1.17 7.00
C GLU A 60 -10.67 2.46 6.56
N LEU A 61 -9.82 2.98 7.44
CA LEU A 61 -9.05 4.19 7.23
C LEU A 61 -7.59 3.82 6.98
N LEU A 62 -7.07 4.18 5.81
CA LEU A 62 -5.63 4.24 5.56
C LEU A 62 -5.05 5.37 6.41
N LYS A 63 -4.70 5.08 7.66
CA LYS A 63 -3.93 6.03 8.47
C LYS A 63 -2.56 6.20 7.80
N ALA A 64 -2.23 7.44 7.42
CA ALA A 64 -0.91 7.76 6.90
C ALA A 64 0.17 7.20 7.86
N PRO A 65 1.29 6.67 7.33
CA PRO A 65 2.35 6.13 8.17
C PRO A 65 2.86 7.22 9.11
N ARG A 66 2.46 7.14 10.39
CA ARG A 66 2.90 8.08 11.42
C ARG A 66 4.02 7.47 12.23
N LYS A 67 5.01 8.29 12.59
CA LYS A 67 6.01 7.87 13.57
C LYS A 67 5.31 7.59 14.89
N LEU A 68 5.50 6.38 15.41
CA LEU A 68 5.08 6.04 16.77
C LEU A 68 5.75 6.99 17.76
N THR A 69 4.96 7.53 18.69
CA THR A 69 5.46 8.31 19.82
C THR A 69 6.33 7.43 20.72
N ILE A 70 7.21 8.04 21.52
CA ILE A 70 8.07 7.31 22.47
C ILE A 70 7.22 6.44 23.41
N ARG A 71 6.06 6.95 23.85
CA ARG A 71 5.14 6.21 24.71
C ARG A 71 4.58 4.97 24.02
N GLU A 72 4.18 5.06 22.76
CA GLU A 72 3.67 3.92 21.99
C GLU A 72 4.75 2.88 21.72
N ARG A 73 5.99 3.32 21.48
CA ARG A 73 7.14 2.42 21.34
C ARG A 73 7.43 1.65 22.63
N LEU A 74 7.34 2.31 23.78
CA LEU A 74 7.58 1.68 25.09
C LEU A 74 6.41 0.77 25.51
N MET A 75 5.17 1.16 25.24
CA MET A 75 3.97 0.42 25.63
C MET A 75 3.59 -0.71 24.66
N GLY A 76 4.16 -0.72 23.45
CA GLY A 76 3.85 -1.71 22.42
C GLY A 76 2.42 -1.65 21.90
N ARG A 77 1.69 -0.54 22.14
CA ARG A 77 0.30 -0.35 21.74
C ARG A 77 0.11 1.03 21.12
N THR A 78 -0.60 1.07 20.00
CA THR A 78 -1.06 2.31 19.37
C THR A 78 -2.34 2.77 20.06
N ASN A 79 -2.41 4.05 20.42
CA ASN A 79 -3.71 4.60 20.81
C ASN A 79 -4.54 4.85 19.54
N PRO A 80 -5.80 4.39 19.50
CA PRO A 80 -6.69 4.52 18.35
C PRO A 80 -7.01 5.98 18.02
#